data_AF-A0A5D2KEI5-F1
#
_entry.id   AF-A0A5D2KEI5-F1
#
_cell.length_a   1.000
_cell.length_b   1.000
_cell.length_c   1.000
_cell.angle_alpha   90.00
_cell.angle_beta   90.00
_cell.angle_gamma   90.00
#
_symmetry.space_group_name_H-M   'P 1'
#
loop_
_entity.id
_entity.type
_entity.pdbx_description
1 polymer ?
#
loop_
_entity_poly.entity_id
_entity_poly.type
_entity_poly.pdbx_seq_one_letter_code
_entity_poly.pdbx_strand_id
1 'polypeptide(L)'
;MDEWFVVKVINFDEKTKKFEVLDEEAGDDEEGGVQKTYKLSASCIIPFPERNDPSGTQEFPAGRNVLAVYPETTALYKATVISTPRKRKSDEYLLEFDDGALPQRTVPFHKVVPLPEWHRQ
;
A
#
# COMPACT_ATOMS: atom_id res chain seq x y z
N MET A 1 -0.02 14.22 -8.70
CA MET A 1 -0.52 12.85 -8.89
C MET A 1 0.46 11.98 -8.13
N ASP A 2 0.17 11.78 -6.85
CA ASP A 2 1.02 11.03 -5.93
C ASP A 2 0.48 9.61 -5.89
N GLU A 3 0.70 8.89 -6.99
CA GLU A 3 0.16 7.56 -7.23
C GLU A 3 1.09 6.51 -6.63
N TRP A 4 0.53 5.65 -5.79
CA TRP A 4 1.25 4.58 -5.12
C TRP A 4 0.81 3.24 -5.72
N PHE A 5 1.77 2.42 -6.10
CA PHE A 5 1.52 1.11 -6.71
C PHE A 5 2.28 0.03 -5.96
N VAL A 6 1.75 -1.19 -6.02
CA VAL A 6 2.40 -2.36 -5.43
C VAL A 6 3.61 -2.72 -6.29
N VAL A 7 4.77 -2.78 -5.64
CA VAL A 7 6.03 -3.15 -6.27
C VAL A 7 6.66 -4.33 -5.55
N LYS A 8 7.41 -5.13 -6.30
CA LYS A 8 8.18 -6.25 -5.76
C LYS A 8 9.64 -5.86 -5.59
N VAL A 9 10.15 -5.87 -4.36
CA VAL A 9 11.58 -5.66 -4.11
C VAL A 9 12.36 -6.83 -4.74
N ILE A 10 13.27 -6.51 -5.66
CA ILE A 10 14.14 -7.48 -6.34
C ILE A 10 15.54 -7.50 -5.74
N ASN A 11 16.06 -6.36 -5.32
CA ASN A 11 17.39 -6.25 -4.74
C ASN A 11 17.51 -5.03 -3.82
N PHE A 12 18.45 -5.07 -2.88
CA PHE A 12 18.78 -3.94 -2.01
C PHE A 12 20.26 -3.59 -2.13
N ASP A 13 20.53 -2.38 -2.59
CA ASP A 13 21.88 -1.85 -2.71
C ASP A 13 22.30 -1.25 -1.36
N GLU A 14 23.10 -1.99 -0.60
CA GLU A 14 23.53 -1.58 0.75
C GLU A 14 24.40 -0.32 0.73
N LYS A 15 25.14 -0.09 -0.37
CA LYS A 15 26.07 1.03 -0.55
C LYS A 15 25.33 2.36 -0.70
N THR A 16 24.24 2.36 -1.47
CA THR A 16 23.41 3.54 -1.72
C THR A 16 22.15 3.58 -0.86
N LYS A 17 21.87 2.51 -0.10
CA LYS A 17 20.65 2.31 0.69
C LYS A 17 19.38 2.45 -0.16
N LYS A 18 19.44 1.99 -1.42
CA LYS A 18 18.34 2.00 -2.38
C LYS A 18 17.84 0.60 -2.62
N PHE A 19 16.53 0.45 -2.76
CA PHE A 19 15.89 -0.79 -3.17
C PHE A 19 15.62 -0.73 -4.66
N GLU A 20 16.02 -1.78 -5.35
CA GLU A 20 15.55 -2.09 -6.68
C GLU A 20 14.19 -2.76 -6.53
N VAL A 21 13.17 -2.14 -7.09
CA VAL A 21 11.79 -2.62 -7.07
C VAL A 21 11.31 -2.81 -8.50
N LEU A 22 10.48 -3.82 -8.70
CA LEU A 22 9.84 -4.14 -9.96
C LEU A 22 8.37 -3.73 -9.89
N ASP A 23 7.91 -2.97 -10.87
CA ASP A 23 6.49 -2.68 -11.04
C ASP A 23 5.73 -3.91 -11.58
N GLU A 24 4.67 -4.32 -10.88
CA GLU A 24 3.85 -5.47 -11.28
C GLU A 24 2.84 -5.13 -12.39
N GLU A 25 2.56 -3.85 -12.67
CA GLU A 25 1.58 -3.43 -13.67
C GLU A 25 2.16 -3.38 -15.10
N ALA A 26 3.46 -3.10 -15.26
CA ALA A 26 4.16 -3.03 -16.54
C ALA A 26 4.40 -4.38 -17.25
N GLY A 27 3.73 -5.45 -16.82
CA GLY A 27 4.02 -6.84 -17.22
C GLY A 27 3.15 -7.47 -18.31
N ASP A 28 2.05 -6.83 -18.75
CA ASP A 28 1.02 -7.53 -19.55
C ASP A 28 0.88 -7.07 -21.02
N ASP A 29 1.59 -6.01 -21.45
CA ASP A 29 1.52 -5.59 -22.86
C ASP A 29 2.53 -6.37 -23.72
N GLU A 30 1.99 -7.09 -24.69
CA GLU A 30 2.67 -7.97 -25.64
C GLU A 30 3.86 -7.27 -26.35
N GLU A 31 4.87 -8.07 -26.72
CA GLU A 31 6.07 -7.68 -27.49
C GLU A 31 7.15 -6.86 -26.73
N GLY A 32 7.92 -7.56 -25.90
CA GLY A 32 9.22 -7.06 -25.42
C GLY A 32 9.26 -6.59 -23.97
N GLY A 33 8.44 -7.21 -23.11
CA GLY A 33 8.28 -6.95 -21.67
C GLY A 33 9.56 -6.56 -20.92
N VAL A 34 9.87 -5.27 -20.94
CA VAL A 34 10.81 -4.67 -19.99
C VAL A 34 10.01 -4.46 -18.72
N GLN A 35 10.05 -5.49 -17.87
CA GLN A 35 9.84 -5.39 -16.45
C GLN A 35 10.47 -4.09 -15.93
N LYS A 36 9.65 -3.05 -15.67
CA LYS A 36 10.16 -1.73 -15.28
C LYS A 36 10.67 -1.81 -13.85
N THR A 37 11.99 -1.73 -13.73
CA THR A 37 12.66 -1.70 -12.43
C THR A 37 13.01 -0.27 -12.05
N TYR A 38 12.75 0.08 -10.79
CA TYR A 38 12.98 1.39 -10.23
C TYR A 38 13.92 1.30 -9.03
N LYS A 39 14.82 2.27 -8.88
CA LYS A 39 15.70 2.39 -7.71
C LYS A 39 15.17 3.45 -6.78
N LEU A 40 14.48 3.03 -5.72
CA LEU A 40 13.85 3.90 -4.74
C LEU A 40 14.58 3.84 -3.40
N SER A 41 14.63 4.97 -2.70
CA SER A 41 15.16 5.00 -1.34
C SER A 41 14.14 4.42 -0.36
N ALA A 42 14.57 3.97 0.82
CA ALA A 42 13.67 3.47 1.87
C ALA A 42 12.52 4.46 2.19
N SER A 43 12.75 5.77 2.06
CA SER A 43 11.75 6.82 2.29
C SER A 43 10.60 6.84 1.28
N CYS A 44 10.78 6.25 0.10
CA CYS A 44 9.77 6.14 -0.96
C CYS A 44 9.11 4.75 -0.98
N ILE A 45 9.39 3.90 0.00
CA ILE A 45 8.90 2.53 0.04
C ILE A 45 8.22 2.32 1.38
N ILE A 46 6.98 1.84 1.32
CA ILE A 46 6.20 1.56 2.51
C ILE A 46 6.06 0.04 2.59
N PRO A 47 6.70 -0.61 3.57
CA PRO A 47 6.56 -2.05 3.73
C PRO A 47 5.13 -2.40 4.13
N PHE A 48 4.57 -3.43 3.50
CA PHE A 48 3.31 -3.99 3.94
C PHE A 48 3.46 -4.75 5.26
N PRO A 49 2.44 -4.74 6.13
CA PRO A 49 2.48 -5.52 7.35
C PRO A 49 2.50 -7.02 7.07
N GLU A 50 3.17 -7.77 7.94
CA GLU A 50 3.25 -9.23 7.83
C GLU A 50 1.88 -9.86 8.11
N ARG A 51 1.35 -10.59 7.13
CA ARG A 51 0.06 -11.31 7.26
C ARG A 51 0.03 -12.31 8.43
N ASN A 52 1.19 -12.82 8.82
CA ASN A 52 1.30 -13.86 9.85
C ASN A 52 1.50 -13.29 11.27
N ASP A 53 1.73 -11.98 11.40
CA ASP A 53 1.92 -11.31 12.69
C ASP A 53 0.96 -10.10 12.83
N PRO A 54 -0.33 -10.36 13.10
CA PRO A 54 -1.30 -9.29 13.31
C PRO A 54 -1.03 -8.49 14.60
N SER A 55 -0.22 -9.01 15.53
CA SER A 55 0.05 -8.39 16.83
C SER A 55 1.11 -7.29 16.76
N GLY A 56 2.11 -7.41 15.88
CA GLY A 56 3.13 -6.41 15.63
C GLY A 56 2.76 -5.42 14.53
N THR A 57 1.65 -5.64 13.82
CA THR A 57 1.15 -4.72 12.81
C THR A 57 0.63 -3.44 13.45
N GLN A 58 1.03 -2.29 12.89
CA GLN A 58 0.50 -0.98 13.28
C GLN A 58 -1.02 -0.93 13.07
N GLU A 59 -1.79 -0.86 14.17
CA GLU A 59 -3.24 -0.62 14.09
C GLU A 59 -3.52 0.87 13.89
N PHE A 60 -4.32 1.20 12.87
CA PHE A 60 -4.73 2.57 12.59
C PHE A 60 -6.08 2.88 13.25
N PRO A 61 -6.19 3.92 14.09
CA PRO A 61 -7.45 4.28 14.71
C PRO A 61 -8.44 4.85 13.67
N ALA A 62 -9.74 4.76 13.98
CA ALA A 62 -10.78 5.39 13.16
C ALA A 62 -10.55 6.91 13.05
N GLY A 63 -10.75 7.46 11.85
CA GLY A 63 -10.45 8.84 11.48
C GLY A 63 -9.02 9.06 10.96
N ARG A 64 -8.14 8.05 10.98
CA ARG A 64 -6.78 8.18 10.45
C ARG A 64 -6.77 8.01 8.93
N ASN A 65 -5.97 8.81 8.23
CA ASN A 65 -5.70 8.60 6.81
C ASN A 65 -4.59 7.56 6.62
N VAL A 66 -4.83 6.64 5.71
CA VAL A 66 -3.95 5.51 5.34
C VAL A 66 -3.91 5.39 3.82
N LEU A 67 -2.92 4.67 3.31
CA LEU A 67 -2.93 4.17 1.94
C LEU A 67 -3.40 2.72 1.97
N ALA A 68 -4.31 2.38 1.08
CA ALA A 68 -4.83 1.04 0.98
C ALA A 68 -4.96 0.61 -0.47
N VAL A 69 -4.60 -0.65 -0.72
CA VAL A 69 -4.80 -1.25 -2.04
C VAL A 69 -6.30 -1.34 -2.31
N TYR A 70 -6.75 -0.75 -3.40
CA TYR A 70 -8.17 -0.84 -3.76
C TYR A 70 -8.50 -2.29 -4.14
N PRO A 71 -9.66 -2.83 -3.71
CA PRO A 71 -10.05 -4.19 -4.06
C PRO A 71 -9.98 -4.38 -5.58
N GLU A 72 -9.44 -5.50 -6.03
CA GLU A 72 -9.34 -5.84 -7.46
C GLU A 72 -8.30 -5.03 -8.27
N THR A 73 -7.47 -4.19 -7.61
CA THR A 73 -6.37 -3.47 -8.28
C THR A 73 -5.02 -3.65 -7.57
N THR A 74 -3.95 -3.20 -8.23
CA THR A 74 -2.56 -3.11 -7.75
C THR A 74 -2.17 -1.71 -7.27
N ALA A 75 -3.12 -0.77 -7.30
CA ALA A 75 -2.91 0.62 -6.92
C ALA A 75 -3.39 0.89 -5.49
N LEU A 76 -2.64 1.74 -4.79
CA LEU A 76 -2.95 2.22 -3.45
C LEU A 76 -3.55 3.61 -3.54
N TYR A 77 -4.67 3.78 -2.85
CA TYR A 77 -5.38 5.04 -2.79
C TYR A 77 -5.46 5.52 -1.35
N LYS A 78 -5.54 6.84 -1.20
CA LYS A 78 -5.77 7.47 0.09
C LYS A 78 -7.17 7.08 0.58
N ALA A 79 -7.22 6.58 1.81
CA ALA A 79 -8.46 6.21 2.45
C ALA A 79 -8.46 6.65 3.93
N THR A 80 -9.66 6.83 4.48
CA THR A 80 -9.88 7.16 5.88
C THR A 80 -10.37 5.94 6.62
N VAL A 81 -9.75 5.60 7.75
CA VAL A 81 -10.19 4.46 8.56
C VAL A 81 -11.53 4.77 9.17
N ILE A 82 -12.58 4.02 8.81
CA ILE A 82 -13.90 4.13 9.42
C ILE A 82 -14.03 3.17 10.60
N SER A 83 -13.49 1.95 10.46
CA SER A 83 -13.55 0.93 11.50
C SER A 83 -12.32 0.04 11.50
N THR A 84 -11.83 -0.29 12.69
CA THR A 84 -10.67 -1.17 12.86
C THR A 84 -11.07 -2.65 12.88
N PRO A 85 -10.17 -3.56 12.46
CA PRO A 85 -10.36 -5.01 12.51
C PRO A 85 -10.71 -5.49 13.93
N ARG A 86 -9.99 -4.97 14.94
CA ARG A 86 -10.23 -5.29 16.35
C ARG A 86 -11.64 -4.95 16.82
N LYS A 87 -12.22 -3.84 16.32
CA LYS A 87 -13.60 -3.45 16.62
C LYS A 87 -14.62 -4.36 15.94
N ARG A 88 -14.28 -4.90 14.77
CA ARG A 88 -15.15 -5.79 13.98
C ARG A 88 -15.02 -7.27 14.36
N LYS A 89 -14.02 -7.65 15.17
CA LYS A 89 -13.63 -9.05 15.37
C LYS A 89 -13.33 -9.73 14.02
N SER A 90 -12.68 -9.00 13.13
CA SER A 90 -12.28 -9.44 11.79
C SER A 90 -10.86 -8.99 11.52
N ASP A 91 -10.24 -9.49 10.46
CA ASP A 91 -8.88 -9.10 10.03
C ASP A 91 -8.90 -7.98 8.98
N GLU A 92 -10.01 -7.25 8.89
CA GLU A 92 -10.29 -6.26 7.84
C GLU A 92 -10.65 -4.89 8.43
N TYR A 93 -10.06 -3.85 7.85
CA TYR A 93 -10.45 -2.46 8.08
C TYR A 93 -11.63 -2.10 7.19
N LEU A 94 -12.58 -1.34 7.72
CA LEU A 94 -13.49 -0.57 6.86
C LEU A 94 -12.81 0.76 6.58
N LEU A 95 -12.52 1.00 5.31
CA LEU A 95 -11.88 2.21 4.83
C LEU A 95 -12.83 2.98 3.94
N GLU A 96 -12.73 4.29 4.00
CA GLU A 96 -13.44 5.21 3.12
C GLU A 96 -12.47 5.84 2.13
N PHE A 97 -12.56 5.47 0.86
CA PHE A 97 -11.73 5.98 -0.23
C PHE A 97 -12.27 7.33 -0.72
N ASP A 98 -11.38 8.31 -0.89
CA ASP A 98 -11.74 9.69 -1.28
C ASP A 98 -12.20 9.78 -2.76
N ASP A 99 -11.67 8.89 -3.61
CA ASP A 99 -11.84 8.92 -5.08
C ASP A 99 -12.95 7.95 -5.59
N GLY A 100 -13.63 7.23 -4.69
CA GLY A 100 -14.53 6.13 -5.05
C GLY A 100 -16.00 6.53 -5.19
N ALA A 101 -16.67 6.06 -6.26
CA ALA A 101 -18.14 6.08 -6.38
C ALA A 101 -18.84 5.26 -5.27
N LEU A 102 -18.14 4.29 -4.69
CA LEU A 102 -18.50 3.61 -3.46
C LEU A 102 -17.48 3.98 -2.38
N PRO A 103 -17.84 4.86 -1.43
CA PRO A 103 -16.86 5.43 -0.52
C PRO A 103 -16.27 4.35 0.39
N GLN A 104 -17.07 3.41 0.88
CA GLN A 104 -16.63 2.46 1.92
C GLN A 104 -16.32 1.06 1.38
N ARG A 105 -15.15 0.53 1.72
CA ARG A 105 -14.67 -0.80 1.34
C ARG A 105 -13.97 -1.50 2.50
N THR A 106 -14.10 -2.82 2.56
CA THR A 106 -13.34 -3.65 3.51
C THR A 106 -12.01 -4.05 2.88
N VAL A 107 -10.92 -3.71 3.55
CA VAL A 107 -9.55 -4.02 3.11
C VAL A 107 -8.84 -4.77 4.23
N PRO A 108 -8.21 -5.92 3.95
CA PRO A 108 -7.49 -6.66 4.98
C PRO A 108 -6.30 -5.88 5.52
N PHE A 109 -5.96 -6.06 6.80
CA PHE A 109 -4.91 -5.27 7.46
C PHE A 109 -3.57 -5.29 6.71
N HIS A 110 -3.18 -6.44 6.13
CA HIS A 110 -1.93 -6.61 5.39
C HIS A 110 -1.90 -5.88 4.03
N LYS A 111 -3.00 -5.24 3.63
CA LYS A 111 -3.09 -4.35 2.45
C LYS A 111 -3.27 -2.88 2.83
N VAL A 112 -3.13 -2.54 4.11
CA VAL A 112 -3.24 -1.17 4.64
C VAL A 112 -1.88 -0.75 5.17
N VAL A 113 -1.42 0.41 4.72
CA VAL A 113 -0.11 0.97 5.06
C VAL A 113 -0.24 2.43 5.49
N PRO A 114 0.71 2.96 6.28
CA PRO A 114 0.65 4.35 6.72
C PRO A 114 0.75 5.29 5.51
N LEU A 115 -0.06 6.35 5.49
CA LEU A 115 0.10 7.44 4.53
C LEU A 115 1.37 8.24 4.91
N PRO A 116 2.40 8.32 4.05
CA PRO A 116 3.60 9.07 4.35
C PRO A 116 3.29 10.57 4.46
N GLU A 117 3.94 11.23 5.43
CA GLU A 117 3.67 12.63 5.78
C GLU A 117 4.06 13.65 4.70
N TRP A 118 4.77 13.23 3.65
CA TRP A 118 5.06 14.05 2.45
C TRP A 118 3.80 14.53 1.71
N HIS A 119 2.63 14.01 2.10
CA HIS A 119 1.31 14.43 1.60
C HIS A 119 0.68 15.58 2.42
N ARG A 120 1.41 16.22 3.34
CA ARG A 120 1.02 17.51 3.93
C ARG A 120 1.46 18.64 2.99
N GLN A 121 0.66 18.92 1.96
CA GLN A 121 0.71 20.21 1.27
C GLN A 121 -0.65 20.89 1.43
#